data_AF-A0A7Y2UL13-F1
#
_entry.id   AF-A0A7Y2UL13-F1
#
_cell.length_a   1.000
_cell.length_b   1.000
_cell.length_c   1.000
_cell.angle_alpha   90.00
_cell.angle_beta   90.00
_cell.angle_gamma   90.00
#
_symmetry.space_group_name_H-M   'P 1'
#
loop_
_entity.id
_entity.type
_entity.pdbx_description
1 polymer ?
#
loop_
_entity_poly.entity_id
_entity_poly.type
_entity_poly.pdbx_seq_one_letter_code
_entity_poly.pdbx_strand_id
1 'polypeptide(L)'
;ELVIPFNAPNARSCILRYDSGTLLEEEVVSHSFPVMDQYTLQGDDFARAVLEGTEIKSTLEDGLANTRVIKAIFTAAKEQRWVTI
;
A
#
# COMPACT_ATOMS: atom_id res chain seq x y z
N GLU A 1 6.86 -7.71 1.93
CA GLU A 1 7.38 -6.84 0.86
C GLU A 1 6.68 -7.10 -0.47
N LEU A 2 6.23 -6.04 -1.15
CA LEU A 2 5.91 -6.11 -2.58
C LEU A 2 7.21 -5.94 -3.38
N VAL A 3 7.50 -6.87 -4.30
CA VAL A 3 8.75 -6.85 -5.08
C VAL A 3 8.91 -5.55 -5.89
N ILE A 4 7.79 -4.97 -6.32
CA ILE A 4 7.74 -3.66 -6.97
C ILE A 4 6.64 -2.87 -6.26
N PRO A 5 7.00 -2.09 -5.22
CA PRO A 5 6.01 -1.49 -4.33
C PRO A 5 5.32 -0.26 -4.92
N PHE A 6 5.93 0.38 -5.92
CA PHE A 6 5.34 1.49 -6.66
C PHE A 6 5.39 1.20 -8.16
N ASN A 7 4.33 1.57 -8.86
CA ASN A 7 4.21 1.41 -10.32
C ASN A 7 4.46 -0.04 -10.78
N ALA A 8 3.87 -1.02 -10.08
CA ALA A 8 3.90 -2.42 -10.50
C ALA A 8 3.43 -2.54 -11.98
N PRO A 9 4.18 -3.21 -12.87
CA PRO A 9 3.84 -3.17 -14.28
C PRO A 9 2.55 -3.92 -14.58
N ASN A 10 1.68 -3.33 -15.40
CA ASN A 10 0.39 -3.88 -15.78
C ASN A 10 0.48 -5.09 -16.75
N ALA A 11 1.66 -5.43 -17.24
CA ALA A 11 1.90 -6.53 -18.19
C ALA A 11 2.55 -7.77 -17.54
N ARG A 12 2.73 -7.79 -16.20
CA ARG A 12 3.24 -8.96 -15.47
C ARG A 12 2.63 -9.04 -14.08
N SER A 13 2.72 -10.22 -13.47
CA SER A 13 2.21 -10.44 -12.12
C SER A 13 2.89 -9.56 -11.08
N CYS A 14 2.08 -9.05 -10.14
CA CYS A 14 2.57 -8.44 -8.91
C CYS A 14 2.89 -9.54 -7.90
N ILE A 15 4.06 -9.46 -7.26
CA ILE A 15 4.54 -10.48 -6.33
C ILE A 15 4.64 -9.86 -4.94
N LEU A 16 3.91 -10.45 -3.99
CA LEU A 16 4.05 -10.21 -2.55
C LEU A 16 4.91 -11.32 -1.97
N ARG A 17 5.99 -10.94 -1.30
CA ARG A 17 6.82 -11.82 -0.46
C ARG A 17 6.60 -11.46 0.99
N TYR A 18 6.42 -12.42 1.86
CA TYR A 18 6.41 -12.18 3.29
C TYR A 18 7.05 -13.34 4.02
N ASP A 19 7.63 -13.06 5.18
CA ASP A 19 8.16 -14.09 6.05
C ASP A 19 7.03 -14.61 6.94
N SER A 20 6.74 -15.90 6.84
CA SER A 20 5.78 -16.59 7.73
C SER A 20 6.45 -17.35 8.85
N GLY A 21 7.78 -17.31 8.92
CA GLY A 21 8.57 -18.03 9.90
C GLY A 21 8.49 -17.46 11.30
N THR A 22 9.06 -18.21 12.26
CA THR A 22 9.24 -17.70 13.62
C THR A 22 10.42 -16.72 13.68
N LEU A 23 10.64 -16.04 14.80
CA LEU A 23 11.72 -15.05 14.94
C LEU A 23 13.12 -15.60 14.57
N LEU A 24 13.33 -16.91 14.65
CA LEU A 24 14.62 -17.57 14.43
C LEU A 24 14.69 -18.35 13.11
N GLU A 25 13.60 -18.42 12.35
CA GLU A 25 13.49 -19.24 11.15
C GLU A 25 12.94 -18.37 10.02
N GLU A 26 13.68 -18.29 8.91
CA GLU A 26 13.18 -17.60 7.71
C GLU A 26 12.29 -18.55 6.90
N GLU A 27 11.04 -18.16 6.64
CA GLU A 27 10.14 -18.86 5.73
C GLU A 27 9.51 -17.85 4.75
N VAL A 28 10.17 -17.64 3.62
CA VAL A 28 9.68 -16.70 2.61
C VAL A 28 8.55 -17.32 1.78
N VAL A 29 7.33 -16.85 2.03
CA VAL A 29 6.15 -17.17 1.22
C VAL A 29 6.00 -16.15 0.10
N SER A 30 5.75 -16.64 -1.12
CA SER A 30 5.46 -15.81 -2.29
C SER A 30 4.02 -15.98 -2.73
N HIS A 31 3.29 -14.89 -2.80
CA HIS A 31 1.96 -14.81 -3.40
C HIS A 31 2.02 -13.99 -4.70
N SER A 32 1.40 -14.52 -5.75
CA SER A 32 1.34 -13.86 -7.06
C SER A 32 -0.09 -13.43 -7.35
N PHE A 33 -0.27 -12.15 -7.65
CA PHE A 33 -1.52 -11.63 -8.17
C PHE A 33 -1.57 -11.80 -9.71
N PRO A 34 -2.77 -11.94 -10.30
CA PRO A 34 -2.91 -11.93 -11.75
C PRO A 34 -2.42 -10.60 -12.35
N VAL A 35 -2.09 -10.62 -13.64
CA VAL A 35 -1.78 -9.42 -14.41
C VAL A 35 -3.00 -8.51 -14.39
N MET A 36 -2.81 -7.25 -13.98
CA MET A 36 -3.90 -6.28 -13.83
C MET A 36 -3.40 -4.84 -14.04
N ASP A 37 -4.27 -3.99 -14.58
CA ASP A 37 -4.01 -2.56 -14.68
C ASP A 37 -4.55 -1.85 -13.43
N GLN A 38 -3.69 -1.71 -12.42
CA GLN A 38 -4.06 -1.16 -11.12
C GLN A 38 -4.59 0.29 -11.19
N TYR A 39 -4.12 1.09 -12.15
CA TYR A 39 -4.54 2.49 -12.29
C TYR A 39 -5.92 2.60 -12.94
N THR A 40 -6.18 1.76 -13.94
CA THR A 40 -7.51 1.66 -14.55
C THR A 40 -8.53 1.21 -13.51
N LEU A 41 -8.24 0.15 -12.76
CA LEU A 41 -9.12 -0.34 -11.69
C LEU A 41 -9.38 0.71 -10.62
N GLN A 42 -8.36 1.51 -10.25
CA GLN A 42 -8.53 2.61 -9.31
C GLN A 42 -9.46 3.69 -9.85
N GLY A 43 -9.29 4.08 -11.12
CA GLY A 43 -10.15 5.05 -11.79
C GLY A 43 -11.60 4.57 -11.91
N ASP A 44 -11.80 3.31 -12.30
CA ASP A 44 -13.12 2.67 -12.40
C ASP A 44 -13.82 2.61 -11.05
N ASP A 45 -13.11 2.21 -9.99
CA ASP A 45 -13.65 2.17 -8.63
C ASP A 45 -14.08 3.56 -8.15
N PHE A 46 -13.27 4.59 -8.41
CA PHE A 46 -13.60 5.96 -8.07
C PHE A 46 -14.81 6.48 -8.86
N ALA A 47 -14.82 6.31 -10.18
CA ALA A 47 -15.91 6.74 -11.04
C ALA A 47 -17.23 6.07 -10.65
N ARG A 48 -17.19 4.76 -10.37
CA ARG A 48 -18.33 4.00 -9.89
C ARG A 48 -18.86 4.54 -8.56
N ALA A 49 -17.99 4.83 -7.59
CA ALA A 49 -18.41 5.38 -6.30
C ALA A 49 -19.16 6.71 -6.47
N VAL A 50 -18.67 7.58 -7.37
CA VAL A 50 -19.33 8.85 -7.69
C VAL A 50 -20.69 8.65 -8.36
N LEU A 51 -20.78 7.76 -9.35
CA LEU A 51 -22.01 7.52 -10.12
C LEU A 51 -23.09 6.83 -9.28
N GLU A 52 -22.71 5.90 -8.41
CA GLU A 52 -23.62 5.11 -7.58
C GLU A 52 -23.90 5.76 -6.22
N GLY A 53 -23.21 6.86 -5.89
CA GLY A 53 -23.33 7.50 -4.57
C GLY A 53 -22.86 6.62 -3.42
N THR A 54 -21.87 5.75 -3.67
CA THR A 54 -21.28 4.86 -2.66
C THR A 54 -19.99 5.45 -2.09
N GLU A 55 -19.46 4.82 -1.04
CA GLU A 55 -18.25 5.28 -0.37
C GLU A 55 -17.02 5.20 -1.30
N ILE A 56 -16.23 6.27 -1.35
CA ILE A 56 -14.95 6.29 -2.04
C ILE A 56 -13.93 5.55 -1.17
N LYS A 57 -13.36 4.46 -1.69
CA LYS A 57 -12.41 3.59 -0.96
C LYS A 57 -11.11 4.28 -0.50
N SER A 58 -10.73 5.39 -1.12
CA SER A 58 -9.53 6.16 -0.75
C SER A 58 -9.97 7.58 -0.40
N THR A 59 -10.33 7.78 0.86
CA THR A 59 -10.89 9.04 1.35
C THR A 59 -9.81 10.11 1.53
N LEU A 60 -10.23 11.36 1.75
CA LEU A 60 -9.30 12.43 2.11
C LEU A 60 -8.67 12.19 3.48
N GLU A 61 -9.45 11.62 4.41
CA GLU A 61 -9.06 11.27 5.76
C GLU A 61 -7.94 10.22 5.74
N ASP A 62 -8.01 9.23 4.85
CA ASP A 62 -6.93 8.26 4.62
C ASP A 62 -5.66 8.96 4.14
N GLY A 63 -5.79 9.90 3.19
CA GLY A 63 -4.68 10.72 2.72
C GLY A 63 -4.02 11.54 3.83
N LEU A 64 -4.84 12.12 4.73
CA LEU A 64 -4.37 12.85 5.90
C LEU A 64 -3.66 11.93 6.89
N ALA A 65 -4.20 10.74 7.16
CA ALA A 65 -3.58 9.74 8.03
C ALA A 65 -2.21 9.30 7.48
N ASN A 66 -2.14 8.97 6.19
CA ASN A 66 -0.88 8.64 5.50
C ASN A 66 0.15 9.78 5.63
N THR A 67 -0.30 11.02 5.42
CA THR A 67 0.57 12.21 5.55
C THR A 67 1.09 12.37 6.98
N ARG A 68 0.27 12.13 8.01
CA ARG A 68 0.70 12.18 9.41
C ARG A 68 1.81 11.17 9.70
N VAL A 69 1.65 9.93 9.23
CA VAL A 69 2.68 8.88 9.38
C VAL A 69 3.98 9.29 8.69
N ILE A 70 3.90 9.76 7.44
CA ILE A 70 5.10 10.20 6.69
C ILE A 70 5.82 11.34 7.42
N LYS A 71 5.08 12.34 7.91
CA LYS A 71 5.67 13.44 8.69
C LYS A 71 6.31 12.95 9.98
N ALA A 72 5.68 11.99 10.67
CA ALA A 72 6.23 11.40 11.88
C ALA A 72 7.56 10.67 11.61
N ILE A 73 7.69 9.97 10.47
CA ILE A 73 8.97 9.35 10.06
C ILE A 73 10.06 10.41 9.90
N PHE A 74 9.77 11.54 9.23
CA PHE A 74 10.74 12.63 9.08
C PHE A 74 11.11 13.28 10.43
N THR A 75 10.15 13.49 11.32
CA THR A 75 10.40 14.02 12.66
C THR A 75 11.23 13.04 13.49
N ALA A 76 10.90 11.75 13.49
CA ALA A 76 11.65 10.72 14.19
C ALA A 76 13.12 10.66 13.73
N ALA A 77 13.35 10.75 12.41
CA ALA A 77 14.70 10.82 11.85
C ALA A 77 15.46 12.08 12.31
N LYS A 78 14.79 13.24 12.36
CA LYS A 78 15.39 14.49 12.84
C LYS A 78 15.74 14.44 14.33
N GLU A 79 14.87 13.83 15.14
CA GLU A 79 15.00 13.79 16.60
C GLU A 79 15.72 12.55 17.13
N GLN A 80 16.04 11.59 16.25
CA GLN A 80 16.68 10.32 16.58
C GLN A 80 15.94 9.54 17.68
N ARG A 81 14.60 9.60 17.66
CA ARG A 81 13.74 8.90 18.62
C ARG A 81 12.38 8.58 18.01
N TRP A 82 11.66 7.67 18.65
CA TRP A 82 10.26 7.41 18.35
C TRP A 82 9.40 8.64 18.66
N VAL A 83 8.39 8.87 17.82
CA VAL A 83 7.39 9.94 17.98
C VAL A 83 5.99 9.36 17.90
N THR A 84 5.07 9.91 18.68
CA THR A 84 3.65 9.54 18.65
C THR A 84 2.98 10.16 17.43
N ILE A 85 2.04 9.42 16.82
CA ILE A 85 1.21 9.84 15.68
C ILE A 85 -0.20 10.15 16.17
#